data_AF-A0A098BZ11-F1
#
_entry.id   AF-A0A098BZ11-F1
#
_cell.length_a   1.000
_cell.length_b   1.000
_cell.length_c   1.000
_cell.angle_alpha   90.00
_cell.angle_beta   90.00
_cell.angle_gamma   90.00
#
_symmetry.space_group_name_H-M   'P 1'
#
loop_
_entity.id
_entity.type
_entity.pdbx_description
1 polymer ?
#
loop_
_entity_poly.entity_id
_entity_poly.type
_entity_poly.pdbx_seq_one_letter_code
_entity_poly.pdbx_strand_id
1 'polypeptide(L)'
;MTDTLIEIEKLINDFDELKIKERNGSTFLEIAKCPHLENVWSNILAFYINPNSEHNLHELLLKSIFQAVDKNVSLTNLKGIKVKTEFPTKKGNRIDIVVIADNFVLGIENKVGAGLYNDLEDYSMCIDDFAKVQSLPTFKIVLSKYPNKTTNSFINLIYTDLIKIIKQNIGSYSDYSDTKYLIFLLDFLKNIENNINSNSMGDNLEVINFLQQNVDKVNKLLEYHNKFNIEFVRKLDNIDKNINLDELKAELEKLNKTTALIGSASNKTTGRFTWQGNQLIKYNIKVGEISLFFQIGFSDYKLHSHYWFADTKFQPLEIKLKEIGVDYTEYEYKDTDEQIAYIVTEQMKKIIYELDKQS
;
A
#
# COMPACT_ATOMS: atom_id res chain seq x y z
N MET A 1 29.13 0.28 -25.00
CA MET A 1 28.19 0.01 -23.89
C MET A 1 28.72 -1.23 -23.18
N THR A 2 28.84 -1.24 -21.84
CA THR A 2 29.41 -2.40 -21.12
C THR A 2 28.46 -3.59 -21.23
N ASP A 3 28.98 -4.83 -21.21
CA ASP A 3 28.15 -6.06 -21.28
C ASP A 3 27.04 -6.07 -20.22
N THR A 4 27.32 -5.48 -19.05
CA THR A 4 26.35 -5.31 -17.96
C THR A 4 25.19 -4.38 -18.30
N LEU A 5 25.44 -3.28 -19.02
CA LEU A 5 24.37 -2.36 -19.43
C LEU A 5 23.46 -3.01 -20.46
N ILE A 6 24.04 -3.81 -21.38
CA ILE A 6 23.28 -4.58 -22.37
C ILE A 6 22.38 -5.61 -21.68
N GLU A 7 22.88 -6.29 -20.65
CA GLU A 7 22.09 -7.25 -19.85
C GLU A 7 20.92 -6.58 -19.11
N ILE A 8 21.15 -5.40 -18.54
CA ILE A 8 20.11 -4.64 -17.82
C ILE A 8 19.09 -4.07 -18.80
N GLU A 9 19.52 -3.51 -19.94
CA GLU A 9 18.61 -3.02 -20.98
C GLU A 9 17.74 -4.15 -21.51
N LYS A 10 18.34 -5.33 -21.76
CA LYS A 10 17.57 -6.52 -22.10
C LYS A 10 16.59 -6.91 -21.00
N LEU A 11 16.99 -6.89 -19.73
CA LEU A 11 16.08 -7.17 -18.60
C LEU A 11 14.87 -6.22 -18.61
N ILE A 12 15.10 -4.92 -18.85
CA ILE A 12 14.02 -3.92 -18.90
C ILE A 12 13.09 -4.21 -20.08
N ASN A 13 13.64 -4.45 -21.27
CA ASN A 13 12.84 -4.78 -22.45
C ASN A 13 12.03 -6.08 -22.26
N ASP A 14 12.67 -7.13 -21.73
CA ASP A 14 12.00 -8.41 -21.44
C ASP A 14 10.87 -8.21 -20.39
N PHE A 15 11.04 -7.28 -19.43
CA PHE A 15 10.01 -6.91 -18.45
C PHE A 15 8.84 -6.14 -19.10
N ASP A 16 9.12 -5.19 -19.99
CA ASP A 16 8.10 -4.40 -20.70
C ASP A 16 7.27 -5.25 -21.67
N GLU A 17 7.83 -6.36 -22.18
CA GLU A 17 7.12 -7.34 -22.98
C GLU A 17 6.13 -8.21 -22.17
N LEU A 18 6.26 -8.23 -20.84
CA LEU A 18 5.29 -8.92 -19.99
C LEU A 18 3.93 -8.25 -20.17
N LYS A 19 2.91 -9.06 -20.50
CA LYS A 19 1.52 -8.61 -20.54
C LYS A 19 0.98 -8.55 -19.12
N ILE A 20 1.54 -7.66 -18.31
CA ILE A 20 1.11 -7.41 -16.94
C ILE A 20 -0.35 -6.93 -17.02
N LYS A 21 -1.28 -7.85 -16.75
CA LYS A 21 -2.68 -7.50 -16.57
C LYS A 21 -2.83 -6.89 -15.18
N GLU A 22 -2.44 -5.62 -15.06
CA GLU A 22 -2.97 -4.84 -13.95
C GLU A 22 -4.49 -4.88 -14.07
N ARG A 23 -5.15 -5.58 -13.13
CA ARG A 23 -6.61 -5.53 -13.00
C ARG A 23 -6.97 -4.15 -12.46
N ASN A 24 -6.84 -3.15 -13.33
CA ASN A 24 -7.16 -1.76 -13.09
C ASN A 24 -8.63 -1.54 -13.41
N GLY A 25 -9.37 -1.02 -12.43
CA GLY A 25 -10.81 -0.78 -12.53
C GLY A 25 -11.49 -0.98 -11.18
N SER A 26 -12.56 -0.21 -10.94
CA SER A 26 -13.42 -0.44 -9.78
C SER A 26 -14.16 -1.76 -9.94
N THR A 27 -14.12 -2.57 -8.89
CA THR A 27 -14.94 -3.77 -8.75
C THR A 27 -16.42 -3.42 -8.65
N PHE A 28 -17.30 -4.40 -8.84
CA PHE A 28 -18.75 -4.17 -8.78
C PHE A 28 -19.19 -3.57 -7.43
N LEU A 29 -18.61 -4.01 -6.31
CA LEU A 29 -18.97 -3.48 -4.98
C LEU A 29 -18.41 -2.07 -4.72
N GLU A 30 -17.28 -1.71 -5.32
CA GLU A 30 -16.77 -0.33 -5.29
C GLU A 30 -17.65 0.60 -6.12
N ILE A 31 -18.12 0.13 -7.29
CA ILE A 31 -19.11 0.83 -8.11
C ILE A 31 -20.41 1.02 -7.33
N ALA A 32 -20.90 -0.03 -6.67
CA ALA A 32 -22.12 -0.03 -5.87
C ALA A 32 -22.00 0.69 -4.51
N LYS A 33 -20.80 1.22 -4.17
CA LYS A 33 -20.51 1.92 -2.89
C LYS A 33 -20.76 1.07 -1.63
N CYS A 34 -20.64 -0.24 -1.74
CA CYS A 34 -20.68 -1.17 -0.61
C CYS A 34 -19.42 -2.06 -0.49
N PRO A 35 -18.19 -1.55 -0.75
CA PRO A 35 -17.01 -2.38 -0.90
C PRO A 35 -16.57 -3.08 0.39
N HIS A 36 -17.05 -2.63 1.56
CA HIS A 36 -16.62 -3.11 2.87
C HIS A 36 -17.78 -3.57 3.77
N LEU A 37 -19.02 -3.65 3.25
CA LEU A 37 -20.18 -4.00 4.08
C LEU A 37 -20.15 -5.50 4.42
N GLU A 38 -19.99 -5.81 5.71
CA GLU A 38 -19.85 -7.18 6.24
C GLU A 38 -21.01 -8.08 5.76
N ASN A 39 -22.25 -7.63 5.89
CA ASN A 39 -23.42 -8.42 5.50
C ASN A 39 -23.48 -8.68 3.99
N VAL A 40 -23.00 -7.75 3.16
CA VAL A 40 -22.91 -7.95 1.70
C VAL A 40 -21.88 -9.03 1.38
N TRP A 41 -20.71 -8.98 2.03
CA TRP A 41 -19.67 -10.00 1.87
C TRP A 41 -20.15 -11.36 2.37
N SER A 42 -20.86 -11.41 3.51
CA SER A 42 -21.43 -12.65 4.05
C SER A 42 -22.42 -13.29 3.08
N ASN A 43 -23.25 -12.49 2.39
CA ASN A 43 -24.16 -13.00 1.37
C ASN A 43 -23.43 -13.58 0.15
N ILE A 44 -22.38 -12.90 -0.33
CA ILE A 44 -21.58 -13.38 -1.46
C ILE A 44 -20.81 -14.65 -1.09
N LEU A 45 -20.18 -14.67 0.10
CA LEU A 45 -19.50 -15.85 0.62
C LEU A 45 -20.47 -17.02 0.77
N ALA A 46 -21.64 -16.80 1.37
CA ALA A 46 -22.65 -17.85 1.55
C ALA A 46 -23.11 -18.44 0.20
N PHE A 47 -23.23 -17.62 -0.84
CA PHE A 47 -23.55 -18.07 -2.19
C PHE A 47 -22.49 -19.05 -2.73
N TYR A 48 -21.20 -18.71 -2.62
CA TYR A 48 -20.07 -19.54 -3.10
C TYR A 48 -19.70 -20.70 -2.18
N ILE A 49 -20.03 -20.62 -0.89
CA ILE A 49 -19.85 -21.71 0.08
C ILE A 49 -20.85 -22.84 -0.20
N ASN A 50 -22.03 -22.52 -0.74
CA ASN A 50 -23.04 -23.51 -1.06
C ASN A 50 -22.72 -24.20 -2.40
N PRO A 51 -22.25 -25.46 -2.41
CA PRO A 51 -21.86 -26.15 -3.65
C PRO A 51 -23.03 -26.43 -4.60
N ASN A 52 -24.28 -26.31 -4.13
CA ASN A 52 -25.49 -26.54 -4.91
C ASN A 52 -26.09 -25.24 -5.49
N SER A 53 -25.42 -24.09 -5.31
CA SER A 53 -25.77 -22.85 -5.97
C SER A 53 -25.47 -22.92 -7.48
N GLU A 54 -26.07 -22.01 -8.25
CA GLU A 54 -25.94 -21.92 -9.72
C GLU A 54 -24.53 -21.59 -10.26
N HIS A 55 -23.52 -21.39 -9.39
CA HIS A 55 -22.17 -21.04 -9.82
C HIS A 55 -21.35 -22.18 -10.42
N ASN A 56 -21.74 -23.45 -10.20
CA ASN A 56 -21.03 -24.65 -10.67
C ASN A 56 -19.55 -24.80 -10.26
N LEU A 57 -19.02 -23.91 -9.43
CA LEU A 57 -17.72 -24.06 -8.74
C LEU A 57 -17.71 -25.13 -7.62
N HIS A 58 -18.80 -25.90 -7.47
CA HIS A 58 -18.95 -26.99 -6.51
C HIS A 58 -18.40 -26.65 -5.11
N GLU A 59 -17.60 -27.53 -4.50
CA GLU A 59 -17.06 -27.36 -3.15
C GLU A 59 -15.81 -26.47 -3.06
N LEU A 60 -15.44 -25.74 -4.11
CA LEU A 60 -14.21 -24.93 -4.17
C LEU A 60 -14.00 -24.06 -2.91
N LEU A 61 -15.01 -23.31 -2.49
CA LEU A 61 -14.87 -22.39 -1.36
C LEU A 61 -14.78 -23.14 -0.03
N LEU A 62 -15.59 -24.16 0.19
CA LEU A 62 -15.53 -25.02 1.39
C LEU A 62 -14.17 -25.71 1.50
N LYS A 63 -13.69 -26.30 0.40
CA LYS A 63 -12.38 -26.94 0.32
C LYS A 63 -11.27 -25.94 0.66
N SER A 64 -11.35 -24.74 0.09
CA SER A 64 -10.34 -23.70 0.33
C SER A 64 -10.35 -23.19 1.77
N ILE A 65 -11.52 -23.05 2.39
CA ILE A 65 -11.65 -22.70 3.81
C ILE A 65 -10.99 -23.76 4.69
N PHE A 66 -11.35 -25.04 4.53
CA PHE A 66 -10.83 -26.11 5.38
C PHE A 66 -9.32 -26.35 5.17
N GLN A 67 -8.84 -26.24 3.93
CA GLN A 67 -7.42 -26.28 3.63
C GLN A 67 -6.67 -25.12 4.28
N ALA A 68 -7.22 -23.90 4.28
CA ALA A 68 -6.58 -22.73 4.86
C ALA A 68 -6.46 -22.80 6.39
N VAL A 69 -7.32 -23.56 7.07
CA VAL A 69 -7.25 -23.80 8.53
C VAL A 69 -6.67 -25.17 8.91
N ASP A 70 -6.02 -25.86 7.96
CA ASP A 70 -5.41 -27.19 8.12
C ASP A 70 -6.36 -28.22 8.75
N LYS A 71 -7.58 -28.30 8.21
CA LYS A 71 -8.59 -29.28 8.61
C LYS A 71 -8.91 -30.21 7.44
N ASN A 72 -8.71 -31.51 7.69
CA ASN A 72 -9.12 -32.56 6.77
C ASN A 72 -10.59 -32.91 7.00
N VAL A 73 -11.48 -32.33 6.19
CA VAL A 73 -12.92 -32.59 6.22
C VAL A 73 -13.34 -33.29 4.93
N SER A 74 -14.08 -34.40 5.05
CA SER A 74 -14.63 -35.08 3.88
C SER A 74 -15.75 -34.22 3.27
N LEU A 75 -15.56 -33.70 2.07
CA LEU A 75 -16.56 -32.90 1.34
C LEU A 75 -17.40 -33.76 0.39
N THR A 76 -17.74 -34.96 0.85
CA THR A 76 -18.54 -35.95 0.10
C THR A 76 -20.02 -35.82 0.43
N ASN A 77 -20.90 -36.02 -0.56
CA ASN A 77 -22.36 -36.03 -0.41
C ASN A 77 -22.95 -34.71 0.15
N LEU A 78 -22.69 -33.59 -0.52
CA LEU A 78 -23.17 -32.26 -0.09
C LEU A 78 -24.59 -31.92 -0.58
N LYS A 79 -25.40 -32.89 -1.01
CA LYS A 79 -26.75 -32.62 -1.57
C LYS A 79 -27.70 -31.98 -0.57
N GLY A 80 -27.60 -32.34 0.71
CA GLY A 80 -28.46 -31.82 1.80
C GLY A 80 -27.95 -30.54 2.47
N ILE A 81 -26.80 -30.00 2.03
CA ILE A 81 -26.14 -28.89 2.71
C ILE A 81 -27.02 -27.63 2.73
N LYS A 82 -27.04 -26.95 3.87
CA LYS A 82 -27.74 -25.68 4.06
C LYS A 82 -26.75 -24.62 4.48
N VAL A 83 -26.73 -23.50 3.77
CA VAL A 83 -25.96 -22.31 4.12
C VAL A 83 -26.94 -21.19 4.48
N LYS A 84 -26.75 -20.57 5.63
CA LYS A 84 -27.61 -19.50 6.17
C LYS A 84 -26.75 -18.33 6.60
N THR A 85 -27.17 -17.13 6.25
CA THR A 85 -26.59 -15.89 6.79
C THR A 85 -27.43 -15.36 7.94
N GLU A 86 -26.84 -14.50 8.77
CA GLU A 86 -27.53 -13.83 9.88
C GLU A 86 -28.26 -14.81 10.81
N PHE A 87 -27.61 -15.94 11.12
CA PHE A 87 -28.23 -17.06 11.79
C PHE A 87 -28.50 -16.74 13.28
N PRO A 88 -29.75 -16.73 13.74
CA PRO A 88 -30.09 -16.26 15.07
C PRO A 88 -29.67 -17.26 16.16
N THR A 89 -29.09 -16.74 17.25
CA THR A 89 -28.82 -17.51 18.47
C THR A 89 -30.01 -17.44 19.43
N LYS A 90 -30.03 -18.32 20.44
CA LYS A 90 -31.05 -18.29 21.51
C LYS A 90 -31.00 -17.01 22.34
N LYS A 91 -29.83 -16.36 22.44
CA LYS A 91 -29.66 -15.06 23.13
C LYS A 91 -30.08 -13.85 22.29
N GLY A 92 -30.47 -14.05 21.02
CA GLY A 92 -30.90 -12.98 20.12
C GLY A 92 -29.77 -12.34 19.30
N ASN A 93 -28.54 -12.84 19.40
CA ASN A 93 -27.43 -12.45 18.53
C ASN A 93 -27.54 -13.17 17.17
N ARG A 94 -26.62 -12.88 16.24
CA ARG A 94 -26.61 -13.45 14.88
C ARG A 94 -25.21 -13.84 14.46
N ILE A 95 -25.05 -15.08 13.99
CA ILE A 95 -23.82 -15.59 13.40
C ILE A 95 -23.85 -15.28 11.90
N ASP A 96 -22.80 -14.65 11.37
CA ASP A 96 -22.79 -14.14 10.01
C ASP A 96 -23.06 -15.22 8.95
N ILE A 97 -22.46 -16.41 9.08
CA ILE A 97 -22.72 -17.57 8.22
C ILE A 97 -22.72 -18.86 9.04
N VAL A 98 -23.73 -19.72 8.84
CA VAL A 98 -23.77 -21.09 9.36
C VAL A 98 -24.01 -22.06 8.21
N VAL A 99 -23.16 -23.08 8.12
CA VAL A 99 -23.22 -24.20 7.18
C VAL A 99 -23.57 -25.46 7.96
N ILE A 100 -24.65 -26.12 7.54
CA ILE A 100 -25.12 -27.37 8.12
C ILE A 100 -25.05 -28.42 7.02
N ALA A 101 -24.10 -29.33 7.13
CA ALA A 101 -23.94 -30.50 6.27
C ALA A 101 -24.28 -31.78 7.05
N ASP A 102 -24.40 -32.90 6.34
CA ASP A 102 -24.71 -34.20 6.95
C ASP A 102 -23.56 -34.74 7.83
N ASN A 103 -22.36 -34.18 7.69
CA ASN A 103 -21.16 -34.66 8.35
C ASN A 103 -20.35 -33.57 9.08
N PHE A 104 -20.81 -32.31 9.07
CA PHE A 104 -20.19 -31.23 9.86
C PHE A 104 -21.16 -30.05 10.04
N VAL A 105 -20.87 -29.23 11.06
CA VAL A 105 -21.42 -27.88 11.18
C VAL A 105 -20.27 -26.88 11.18
N LEU A 106 -20.36 -25.85 10.35
CA LEU A 106 -19.37 -24.77 10.27
C LEU A 106 -20.05 -23.43 10.56
N GLY A 107 -19.56 -22.70 11.55
CA GLY A 107 -19.92 -21.31 11.79
C GLY A 107 -18.78 -20.38 11.40
N ILE A 108 -19.11 -19.29 10.71
CA ILE A 108 -18.18 -18.24 10.32
C ILE A 108 -18.71 -16.91 10.83
N GLU A 109 -17.89 -16.22 11.62
CA GLU A 109 -18.05 -14.81 11.93
C GLU A 109 -17.17 -14.00 10.98
N ASN A 110 -17.77 -13.09 10.22
CA ASN A 110 -17.12 -12.28 9.22
C ASN A 110 -16.79 -10.89 9.78
N LYS A 111 -15.53 -10.48 9.68
CA LYS A 111 -15.05 -9.17 10.16
C LYS A 111 -14.23 -8.45 9.08
N VAL A 112 -14.84 -7.46 8.46
CA VAL A 112 -14.24 -6.68 7.36
C VAL A 112 -13.67 -5.38 7.90
N GLY A 113 -14.46 -4.61 8.64
CA GLY A 113 -14.07 -3.29 9.13
C GLY A 113 -14.22 -3.12 10.64
N ALA A 114 -15.02 -3.97 11.28
CA ALA A 114 -15.27 -3.90 12.70
C ALA A 114 -14.25 -4.70 13.52
N GLY A 115 -14.01 -4.26 14.76
CA GLY A 115 -13.33 -5.09 15.76
C GLY A 115 -14.19 -6.29 16.17
N LEU A 116 -13.54 -7.34 16.67
CA LEU A 116 -14.22 -8.54 17.15
C LEU A 116 -14.74 -8.33 18.59
N TYR A 117 -15.99 -7.88 18.70
CA TYR A 117 -16.67 -7.67 20.00
C TYR A 117 -17.81 -8.65 20.26
N ASN A 118 -18.00 -9.62 19.36
CA ASN A 118 -19.10 -10.58 19.42
C ASN A 118 -18.97 -11.56 20.59
N ASP A 119 -20.13 -12.04 21.07
CA ASP A 119 -20.21 -13.11 22.07
C ASP A 119 -19.87 -14.46 21.42
N LEU A 120 -18.58 -14.75 21.25
CA LEU A 120 -18.10 -16.01 20.69
C LEU A 120 -18.51 -17.23 21.52
N GLU A 121 -18.82 -17.06 22.80
CA GLU A 121 -19.31 -18.14 23.66
C GLU A 121 -20.72 -18.54 23.24
N ASP A 122 -21.62 -17.55 23.10
CA ASP A 122 -22.97 -17.77 22.57
C ASP A 122 -22.95 -18.41 21.18
N TYR A 123 -22.06 -17.94 20.30
CA TYR A 123 -21.93 -18.48 18.94
C TYR A 123 -21.45 -19.92 18.97
N SER A 124 -20.41 -20.20 19.77
CA SER A 124 -19.87 -21.54 19.97
C SER A 124 -20.95 -22.50 20.47
N MET A 125 -21.70 -22.11 21.50
CA MET A 125 -22.79 -22.91 22.06
C MET A 125 -23.90 -23.17 21.04
N CYS A 126 -24.28 -22.15 20.27
CA CYS A 126 -25.29 -22.28 19.22
C CYS A 126 -24.87 -23.30 18.16
N ILE A 127 -23.64 -23.22 17.67
CA ILE A 127 -23.07 -24.16 16.67
C ILE A 127 -23.02 -25.58 17.24
N ASP A 128 -22.56 -25.75 18.49
CA ASP A 128 -22.46 -27.06 19.12
C ASP A 128 -23.85 -27.68 19.37
N ASP A 129 -24.84 -26.89 19.77
CA ASP A 129 -26.22 -27.35 19.95
C ASP A 129 -26.82 -27.92 18.66
N PHE A 130 -26.52 -27.32 17.50
CA PHE A 130 -26.94 -27.86 16.20
C PHE A 130 -26.28 -29.20 15.87
N ALA A 131 -25.00 -29.35 16.20
CA ALA A 131 -24.24 -30.56 15.92
C ALA A 131 -24.57 -31.73 16.86
N LYS A 132 -25.02 -31.46 18.09
CA LYS A 132 -25.32 -32.46 19.13
C LYS A 132 -26.33 -33.53 18.71
N VAL A 133 -27.36 -33.16 17.96
CA VAL A 133 -28.44 -34.10 17.58
C VAL A 133 -27.90 -35.26 16.72
N GLN A 134 -26.84 -35.02 15.95
CA GLN A 134 -26.25 -35.98 15.01
C GLN A 134 -24.78 -36.32 15.34
N SER A 135 -24.27 -35.88 16.49
CA SER A 135 -22.86 -36.05 16.90
C SER A 135 -21.85 -35.60 15.84
N LEU A 136 -22.12 -34.48 15.18
CA LEU A 136 -21.28 -33.96 14.11
C LEU A 136 -20.07 -33.18 14.64
N PRO A 137 -18.93 -33.19 13.95
CA PRO A 137 -17.83 -32.27 14.24
C PRO A 137 -18.24 -30.81 13.96
N THR A 138 -17.77 -29.90 14.81
CA THR A 138 -17.98 -28.46 14.63
C THR A 138 -16.69 -27.74 14.23
N PHE A 139 -16.84 -26.78 13.34
CA PHE A 139 -15.77 -25.88 12.90
C PHE A 139 -16.23 -24.44 13.12
N LYS A 140 -15.36 -23.61 13.68
CA LYS A 140 -15.69 -22.25 14.11
C LYS A 140 -14.60 -21.33 13.62
N ILE A 141 -14.95 -20.37 12.76
CA ILE A 141 -13.99 -19.50 12.09
C ILE A 141 -14.36 -18.04 12.35
N VAL A 142 -13.38 -17.23 12.72
CA VAL A 142 -13.47 -15.77 12.55
C VAL A 142 -12.69 -15.44 11.29
N LEU A 143 -13.39 -15.02 10.23
CA LEU A 143 -12.80 -14.62 8.96
C LEU A 143 -12.58 -13.10 8.97
N SER A 144 -11.33 -12.64 8.91
CA SER A 144 -11.04 -11.21 9.09
C SER A 144 -9.94 -10.63 8.21
N LYS A 145 -9.91 -9.29 8.06
CA LYS A 145 -8.84 -8.59 7.34
C LYS A 145 -7.48 -8.71 8.03
N TYR A 146 -7.48 -8.69 9.36
CA TYR A 146 -6.27 -8.71 10.19
C TYR A 146 -6.35 -9.81 11.25
N PRO A 147 -5.21 -10.23 11.84
CA PRO A 147 -5.21 -11.17 12.95
C PRO A 147 -6.10 -10.71 14.10
N ASN A 148 -6.97 -11.61 14.57
CA ASN A 148 -7.81 -11.40 15.76
C ASN A 148 -7.53 -12.49 16.80
N LYS A 149 -7.51 -12.09 18.07
CA LYS A 149 -7.48 -13.05 19.18
C LYS A 149 -8.87 -13.66 19.34
N THR A 150 -8.96 -14.97 19.19
CA THR A 150 -10.22 -15.71 19.29
C THR A 150 -10.28 -16.53 20.58
N THR A 151 -11.50 -16.91 20.96
CA THR A 151 -11.81 -17.78 22.11
C THR A 151 -12.81 -18.85 21.70
N ASN A 152 -13.15 -19.78 22.60
CA ASN A 152 -14.24 -20.75 22.39
C ASN A 152 -14.08 -21.61 21.13
N SER A 153 -12.84 -22.06 20.90
CA SER A 153 -12.45 -22.92 19.76
C SER A 153 -12.58 -22.28 18.37
N PHE A 154 -12.82 -20.97 18.29
CA PHE A 154 -12.74 -20.25 17.02
C PHE A 154 -11.29 -20.16 16.55
N ILE A 155 -11.07 -20.45 15.27
CA ILE A 155 -9.81 -20.23 14.57
C ILE A 155 -9.93 -18.92 13.78
N ASN A 156 -8.93 -18.04 13.88
CA ASN A 156 -8.89 -16.88 13.01
C ASN A 156 -8.31 -17.25 11.65
N LEU A 157 -9.08 -17.04 10.58
CA LEU A 157 -8.65 -17.16 9.20
C LEU A 157 -8.55 -15.76 8.60
N ILE A 158 -7.42 -15.41 8.03
CA ILE A 158 -7.22 -14.10 7.39
C ILE A 158 -7.69 -14.19 5.93
N TYR A 159 -8.38 -13.15 5.45
CA TYR A 159 -8.85 -13.08 4.07
C TYR A 159 -7.75 -13.33 3.04
N THR A 160 -6.54 -12.79 3.26
CA THR A 160 -5.40 -12.97 2.35
C THR A 160 -5.00 -14.44 2.20
N ASP A 161 -5.04 -15.22 3.29
CA ASP A 161 -4.72 -16.63 3.26
C ASP A 161 -5.81 -17.43 2.54
N LEU A 162 -7.07 -17.12 2.82
CA LEU A 162 -8.20 -17.75 2.14
C LEU A 162 -8.16 -17.48 0.62
N ILE A 163 -7.96 -16.23 0.20
CA ILE A 163 -7.89 -15.84 -1.22
C ILE A 163 -6.77 -16.58 -1.93
N LYS A 164 -5.59 -16.67 -1.31
CA LYS A 164 -4.45 -17.42 -1.85
C LYS A 164 -4.82 -18.88 -2.13
N ILE A 165 -5.46 -19.56 -1.18
CA ILE A 165 -5.89 -20.96 -1.35
C ILE A 165 -6.98 -21.08 -2.42
N ILE A 166 -7.95 -20.16 -2.46
CA ILE A 166 -8.98 -20.14 -3.52
C ILE A 166 -8.33 -20.04 -4.90
N LYS A 167 -7.40 -19.09 -5.09
CA LYS A 167 -6.71 -18.88 -6.37
C LYS A 167 -5.84 -20.08 -6.78
N GLN A 168 -5.25 -20.80 -5.81
CA GLN A 168 -4.53 -22.04 -6.09
C GLN A 168 -5.47 -23.17 -6.55
N ASN A 169 -6.66 -23.26 -5.95
CA ASN A 169 -7.60 -24.33 -6.24
C ASN A 169 -8.45 -24.08 -7.49
N ILE A 170 -8.68 -22.82 -7.89
CA ILE A 170 -9.65 -22.43 -8.91
C ILE A 170 -9.43 -23.10 -10.28
N GLY A 171 -8.17 -23.36 -10.65
CA GLY A 171 -7.84 -23.98 -11.93
C GLY A 171 -8.43 -25.39 -12.11
N SER A 172 -8.64 -26.12 -11.01
CA SER A 172 -9.29 -27.45 -11.05
C SER A 172 -10.81 -27.38 -11.25
N TYR A 173 -11.40 -26.19 -11.18
CA TYR A 173 -12.85 -25.96 -11.26
C TYR A 173 -13.24 -25.08 -12.46
N SER A 174 -12.28 -24.51 -13.21
CA SER A 174 -12.56 -23.57 -14.29
C SER A 174 -13.37 -24.20 -15.44
N ASP A 175 -13.07 -25.46 -15.76
CA ASP A 175 -13.68 -26.17 -16.89
C ASP A 175 -15.16 -26.50 -16.67
N TYR A 176 -15.61 -26.51 -15.41
CA TYR A 176 -16.98 -26.83 -15.00
C TYR A 176 -17.78 -25.59 -14.58
N SER A 177 -17.11 -24.44 -14.44
CA SER A 177 -17.71 -23.22 -13.91
C SER A 177 -18.66 -22.56 -14.92
N ASP A 178 -19.73 -21.96 -14.41
CA ASP A 178 -20.46 -20.97 -15.18
C ASP A 178 -19.61 -19.69 -15.23
N THR A 179 -19.24 -19.27 -16.45
CA THR A 179 -18.34 -18.15 -16.69
C THR A 179 -18.79 -16.85 -16.01
N LYS A 180 -20.10 -16.60 -15.90
CA LYS A 180 -20.65 -15.43 -15.22
C LYS A 180 -20.26 -15.43 -13.74
N TYR A 181 -20.48 -16.55 -13.05
CA TYR A 181 -20.18 -16.65 -11.63
C TYR A 181 -18.68 -16.76 -11.36
N LEU A 182 -17.89 -17.33 -12.28
CA LEU A 182 -16.44 -17.26 -12.19
C LEU A 182 -15.96 -15.80 -12.24
N ILE A 183 -16.48 -15.00 -13.17
CA ILE A 183 -16.15 -13.57 -13.27
C ILE A 183 -16.54 -12.83 -11.98
N PHE A 184 -17.74 -13.08 -11.44
CA PHE A 184 -18.17 -12.46 -10.19
C PHE A 184 -17.35 -12.88 -8.98
N LEU A 185 -16.88 -14.13 -8.92
CA LEU A 185 -15.97 -14.57 -7.87
C LEU A 185 -14.65 -13.82 -7.98
N LEU A 186 -14.05 -13.76 -9.18
CA LEU A 186 -12.79 -13.06 -9.40
C LEU A 186 -12.88 -11.57 -9.09
N ASP A 187 -14.00 -10.92 -9.44
CA ASP A 187 -14.30 -9.53 -9.09
C ASP A 187 -14.45 -9.35 -7.56
N PHE A 188 -15.12 -10.28 -6.88
CA PHE A 188 -15.26 -10.25 -5.43
C PHE A 188 -13.92 -10.45 -4.71
N LEU A 189 -13.07 -11.39 -5.14
CA LEU A 189 -11.73 -11.57 -4.57
C LEU A 189 -10.89 -10.30 -4.74
N LYS A 190 -10.97 -9.67 -5.93
CA LYS A 190 -10.31 -8.38 -6.19
C LYS A 190 -10.83 -7.27 -5.27
N ASN A 191 -12.13 -7.23 -4.98
CA ASN A 191 -12.70 -6.25 -4.04
C ASN A 191 -12.13 -6.44 -2.63
N ILE A 192 -11.97 -7.69 -2.19
CA ILE A 192 -11.36 -7.99 -0.89
C ILE A 192 -9.89 -7.52 -0.87
N GLU A 193 -9.12 -7.78 -1.92
CA GLU A 193 -7.71 -7.37 -2.03
C GLU A 193 -7.53 -5.85 -2.02
N ASN A 194 -8.36 -5.14 -2.79
CA ASN A 194 -8.39 -3.68 -2.77
C ASN A 194 -8.70 -3.15 -1.36
N ASN A 195 -9.62 -3.81 -0.64
CA ASN A 195 -10.02 -3.44 0.72
C ASN A 195 -8.98 -3.72 1.81
N ILE A 196 -8.03 -4.61 1.56
CA ILE A 196 -6.96 -4.98 2.49
C ILE A 196 -5.69 -4.14 2.22
N ASN A 197 -5.72 -3.23 1.22
CA ASN A 197 -4.53 -2.57 0.67
C ASN A 197 -3.44 -3.58 0.29
N SER A 198 -3.82 -4.82 -0.02
CA SER A 198 -2.86 -5.80 -0.49
C SER A 198 -2.61 -5.53 -1.96
N ASN A 199 -1.60 -4.71 -2.26
CA ASN A 199 -0.92 -4.72 -3.56
C ASN A 199 -0.15 -6.04 -3.71
N SER A 200 -0.85 -7.17 -3.57
CA SER A 200 -0.25 -8.48 -3.59
C SER A 200 0.27 -8.76 -4.99
N MET A 201 1.60 -8.89 -5.10
CA MET A 201 2.27 -9.40 -6.31
C MET A 201 1.75 -10.78 -6.75
N GLY A 202 1.04 -11.50 -5.88
CA GLY A 202 0.52 -12.85 -6.11
C GLY A 202 -0.39 -13.01 -7.33
N ASP A 203 -0.94 -11.90 -7.83
CA ASP A 203 -1.80 -11.89 -9.02
C ASP A 203 -1.03 -11.79 -10.34
N ASN A 204 0.24 -11.41 -10.27
CA ASN A 204 1.13 -11.29 -11.42
C ASN A 204 2.14 -12.44 -11.42
N LEU A 205 1.65 -13.68 -11.55
CA LEU A 205 2.50 -14.87 -11.62
C LEU A 205 3.59 -14.74 -12.69
N GLU A 206 3.31 -14.07 -13.80
CA GLU A 206 4.29 -13.75 -14.84
C GLU A 206 5.42 -12.85 -14.31
N VAL A 207 5.08 -11.79 -13.56
CA VAL A 207 6.07 -10.90 -12.91
C VAL A 207 6.87 -11.64 -11.85
N ILE A 208 6.22 -12.47 -11.02
CA ILE A 208 6.90 -13.28 -10.00
C ILE A 208 7.92 -14.22 -10.67
N ASN A 209 7.48 -14.98 -11.67
CA ASN A 209 8.34 -15.91 -12.40
C ASN A 209 9.49 -15.17 -13.09
N PHE A 210 9.21 -14.01 -13.70
CA PHE A 210 10.22 -13.18 -14.34
C PHE A 210 11.29 -12.73 -13.35
N LEU A 211 10.89 -12.21 -12.18
CA LEU A 211 11.82 -11.78 -11.13
C LEU A 211 12.65 -12.96 -10.62
N GLN A 212 12.04 -14.12 -10.39
CA GLN A 212 12.73 -15.34 -9.96
C GLN A 212 13.75 -15.85 -10.98
N GLN A 213 13.44 -15.78 -12.26
CA GLN A 213 14.33 -16.19 -13.35
C GLN A 213 15.49 -15.21 -13.58
N ASN A 214 15.36 -13.96 -13.10
CA ASN A 214 16.34 -12.90 -13.31
C ASN A 214 16.97 -12.35 -12.02
N VAL A 215 16.95 -13.12 -10.93
CA VAL A 215 17.44 -12.72 -9.59
C VAL A 215 18.80 -12.02 -9.64
N ASP A 216 19.79 -12.59 -10.35
CA ASP A 216 21.14 -12.03 -10.38
C ASP A 216 21.18 -10.65 -11.04
N LYS A 217 20.46 -10.46 -12.16
CA LYS A 217 20.40 -9.18 -12.87
C LYS A 217 19.63 -8.14 -12.05
N VAL A 218 18.54 -8.54 -11.41
CA VAL A 218 17.76 -7.68 -10.50
C VAL A 218 18.63 -7.21 -9.33
N ASN A 219 19.33 -8.14 -8.67
CA ASN A 219 20.23 -7.82 -7.57
C ASN A 219 21.34 -6.87 -8.00
N LYS A 220 21.89 -7.07 -9.21
CA LYS A 220 22.92 -6.19 -9.78
C LYS A 220 22.38 -4.78 -10.06
N LEU A 221 21.18 -4.65 -10.62
CA LEU A 221 20.52 -3.34 -10.79
C LEU A 221 20.29 -2.65 -9.44
N LEU A 222 19.81 -3.39 -8.44
CA LEU A 222 19.63 -2.88 -7.08
C LEU A 222 20.97 -2.45 -6.45
N GLU A 223 22.06 -3.15 -6.71
CA GLU A 223 23.40 -2.78 -6.25
C GLU A 223 23.83 -1.42 -6.83
N TYR A 224 23.66 -1.20 -8.13
CA TYR A 224 23.96 0.10 -8.76
C TYR A 224 23.05 1.21 -8.23
N HIS A 225 21.76 0.94 -8.06
CA HIS A 225 20.82 1.87 -7.43
C HIS A 225 21.29 2.27 -6.02
N ASN A 226 21.67 1.30 -5.20
CA ASN A 226 22.16 1.56 -3.84
C ASN A 226 23.47 2.34 -3.82
N LYS A 227 24.43 1.99 -4.70
CA LYS A 227 25.69 2.75 -4.85
C LYS A 227 25.42 4.20 -5.24
N PHE A 228 24.54 4.41 -6.20
CA PHE A 228 24.15 5.73 -6.65
C PHE A 228 23.45 6.53 -5.54
N ASN A 229 22.56 5.93 -4.75
CA ASN A 229 21.97 6.59 -3.57
C ASN A 229 23.03 7.00 -2.55
N ILE A 230 24.04 6.15 -2.29
CA ILE A 230 25.15 6.49 -1.38
C ILE A 230 25.95 7.68 -1.93
N GLU A 231 26.28 7.69 -3.22
CA GLU A 231 26.97 8.82 -3.87
C GLU A 231 26.15 10.10 -3.82
N PHE A 232 24.85 9.99 -4.07
CA PHE A 232 23.91 11.09 -3.96
C PHE A 232 23.87 11.70 -2.55
N VAL A 233 23.83 10.87 -1.50
CA VAL A 233 23.88 11.37 -0.11
C VAL A 233 25.17 12.13 0.16
N ARG A 234 26.31 11.61 -0.30
CA ARG A 234 27.61 12.31 -0.17
C ARG A 234 27.62 13.65 -0.93
N LYS A 235 27.03 13.68 -2.13
CA LYS A 235 26.89 14.89 -2.94
C LYS A 235 26.09 15.96 -2.19
N LEU A 236 24.96 15.60 -1.57
CA LEU A 236 24.22 16.54 -0.71
C LEU A 236 25.03 17.02 0.49
N ASP A 237 25.76 16.13 1.15
CA ASP A 237 26.59 16.52 2.30
C ASP A 237 27.69 17.52 1.90
N ASN A 238 28.25 17.37 0.70
CA ASN A 238 29.25 18.31 0.16
C ASN A 238 28.62 19.62 -0.30
N ILE A 239 27.45 19.59 -0.94
CA ILE A 239 26.71 20.81 -1.31
C ILE A 239 26.40 21.62 -0.05
N ASP A 240 25.81 21.01 0.98
CA ASP A 240 25.45 21.69 2.23
C ASP A 240 26.67 22.36 2.91
N LYS A 241 27.83 21.69 2.90
CA LYS A 241 29.09 22.25 3.43
C LYS A 241 29.60 23.45 2.63
N ASN A 242 29.34 23.49 1.33
CA ASN A 242 29.84 24.52 0.42
C ASN A 242 28.84 25.68 0.22
N ILE A 243 27.59 25.56 0.68
CA ILE A 243 26.65 26.69 0.69
C ILE A 243 27.23 27.78 1.59
N ASN A 244 27.41 28.99 1.02
CA ASN A 244 28.01 30.12 1.75
C ASN A 244 26.98 30.75 2.71
N LEU A 245 26.76 30.10 3.85
CA LEU A 245 25.82 30.57 4.87
C LEU A 245 26.24 31.89 5.50
N ASP A 246 27.54 32.18 5.58
CA ASP A 246 28.03 33.43 6.17
C ASP A 246 27.74 34.62 5.26
N GLU A 247 27.87 34.46 3.95
CA GLU A 247 27.42 35.46 2.98
C GLU A 247 25.90 35.69 3.04
N LEU A 248 25.10 34.62 3.12
CA LEU A 248 23.65 34.75 3.24
C LEU A 248 23.23 35.46 4.53
N LYS A 249 23.89 35.17 5.66
CA LYS A 249 23.67 35.88 6.92
C LYS A 249 24.08 37.34 6.81
N ALA A 250 25.22 37.64 6.18
CA ALA A 250 25.67 39.01 5.96
C ALA A 250 24.68 39.82 5.11
N GLU A 251 24.04 39.21 4.09
CA GLU A 251 22.96 39.89 3.34
C GLU A 251 21.72 40.15 4.22
N LEU A 252 21.34 39.20 5.08
CA LEU A 252 20.21 39.39 6.00
C LEU A 252 20.50 40.46 7.08
N GLU A 253 21.73 40.55 7.57
CA GLU A 253 22.14 41.53 8.59
C GLU A 253 22.11 42.99 8.09
N LYS A 254 22.19 43.19 6.76
CA LYS A 254 22.05 44.52 6.15
C LYS A 254 20.61 45.04 6.17
N LEU A 255 19.62 44.16 6.37
CA LEU A 255 18.21 44.52 6.30
C LEU A 255 17.75 45.16 7.61
N ASN A 256 17.01 46.27 7.51
CA ASN A 256 16.43 46.94 8.68
C ASN A 256 15.11 46.27 9.14
N LYS A 257 15.11 44.94 9.23
CA LYS A 257 13.93 44.09 9.53
C LYS A 257 14.35 42.89 10.38
N THR A 258 13.38 42.23 11.00
CA THR A 258 13.64 40.94 11.66
C THR A 258 13.97 39.88 10.61
N THR A 259 15.15 39.26 10.72
CA THR A 259 15.60 38.23 9.77
C THR A 259 15.96 36.93 10.47
N ALA A 260 15.86 35.82 9.74
CA ALA A 260 16.42 34.55 10.18
C ALA A 260 16.77 33.66 8.99
N LEU A 261 17.89 32.93 9.10
CA LEU A 261 18.23 31.80 8.23
C LEU A 261 18.36 30.56 9.11
N ILE A 262 17.41 29.64 8.99
CA ILE A 262 17.29 28.49 9.90
C ILE A 262 17.41 27.20 9.09
N GLY A 263 18.44 26.42 9.35
CA GLY A 263 18.59 25.08 8.79
C GLY A 263 17.61 24.09 9.42
N SER A 264 17.21 23.06 8.67
CA SER A 264 16.25 22.04 9.15
C SER A 264 16.88 20.89 9.95
N ALA A 265 18.20 20.89 10.12
CA ALA A 265 18.88 19.96 11.00
C ALA A 265 18.50 20.18 12.48
N SER A 266 18.76 19.18 13.33
CA SER A 266 18.46 19.26 14.77
C SER A 266 19.15 20.43 15.49
N ASN A 267 20.35 20.80 15.04
CA ASN A 267 21.12 21.94 15.54
C ASN A 267 20.66 23.29 14.95
N LYS A 268 19.75 23.27 13.97
CA LYS A 268 19.22 24.44 13.24
C LYS A 268 20.24 25.25 12.45
N THR A 269 21.47 24.76 12.29
CA THR A 269 22.54 25.46 11.56
C THR A 269 22.67 24.94 10.12
N THR A 270 22.65 23.62 9.93
CA THR A 270 22.76 23.01 8.61
C THR A 270 21.38 22.73 8.02
N GLY A 271 21.28 22.70 6.69
CA GLY A 271 20.02 22.38 6.02
C GLY A 271 19.71 20.89 6.04
N ARG A 272 20.70 20.03 6.34
CA ARG A 272 20.60 18.57 6.27
C ARG A 272 19.50 18.00 7.15
N PHE A 273 18.58 17.27 6.53
CA PHE A 273 17.45 16.63 7.19
C PHE A 273 16.98 15.39 6.41
N THR A 274 16.29 14.48 7.10
CA THR A 274 15.67 13.30 6.50
C THR A 274 14.15 13.37 6.63
N TRP A 275 13.44 13.34 5.50
CA TRP A 275 11.97 13.34 5.48
C TRP A 275 11.45 12.09 4.80
N GLN A 276 10.68 11.27 5.52
CA GLN A 276 10.12 10.01 4.99
C GLN A 276 11.20 9.10 4.35
N GLY A 277 12.42 9.11 4.92
CA GLY A 277 13.58 8.36 4.40
C GLY A 277 14.42 9.10 3.36
N ASN A 278 13.92 10.18 2.76
CA ASN A 278 14.65 10.97 1.77
C ASN A 278 15.61 11.95 2.42
N GLN A 279 16.86 11.97 1.94
CA GLN A 279 17.89 12.91 2.37
C GLN A 279 17.73 14.23 1.62
N LEU A 280 17.68 15.34 2.36
CA LEU A 280 17.37 16.68 1.83
C LEU A 280 18.26 17.75 2.47
N ILE A 281 18.37 18.91 1.82
CA ILE A 281 18.86 20.15 2.42
C ILE A 281 17.67 21.11 2.44
N LYS A 282 17.36 21.70 3.58
CA LYS A 282 16.25 22.65 3.69
C LYS A 282 16.57 23.79 4.63
N TYR A 283 16.36 25.01 4.14
CA TYR A 283 16.48 26.25 4.90
C TYR A 283 15.14 26.97 4.95
N ASN A 284 14.85 27.61 6.10
CA ASN A 284 13.81 28.61 6.23
C ASN A 284 14.46 29.99 6.23
N ILE A 285 14.09 30.81 5.24
CA ILE A 285 14.50 32.20 5.10
C ILE A 285 13.34 33.07 5.57
N LYS A 286 13.61 33.94 6.54
CA LYS A 286 12.63 34.89 7.08
C LYS A 286 13.11 36.32 6.92
N VAL A 287 12.23 37.18 6.41
CA VAL A 287 12.43 38.63 6.30
C VAL A 287 11.13 39.32 6.67
N GLY A 288 11.11 39.98 7.84
CA GLY A 288 9.89 40.51 8.47
C GLY A 288 8.83 39.42 8.67
N GLU A 289 7.63 39.62 8.14
CA GLU A 289 6.51 38.68 8.25
C GLU A 289 6.57 37.53 7.21
N ILE A 290 7.46 37.63 6.22
CA ILE A 290 7.54 36.65 5.13
C ILE A 290 8.47 35.51 5.53
N SER A 291 8.00 34.27 5.38
CA SER A 291 8.77 33.05 5.61
C SER A 291 8.67 32.16 4.37
N LEU A 292 9.83 31.74 3.85
CA LEU A 292 9.96 30.92 2.66
C LEU A 292 10.91 29.76 2.95
N PHE A 293 10.52 28.56 2.52
CA PHE A 293 11.36 27.38 2.58
C PHE A 293 12.07 27.18 1.25
N PHE A 294 13.39 27.02 1.28
CA PHE A 294 14.20 26.61 0.15
C PHE A 294 14.70 25.19 0.40
N GLN A 295 14.58 24.32 -0.59
CA GLN A 295 14.94 22.91 -0.46
C GLN A 295 15.75 22.43 -1.66
N ILE A 296 16.73 21.59 -1.38
CA ILE A 296 17.44 20.76 -2.36
C ILE A 296 17.17 19.31 -2.00
N GLY A 297 16.82 18.53 -3.02
CA GLY A 297 16.46 17.14 -2.85
C GLY A 297 16.68 16.33 -4.10
N PHE A 298 16.25 15.08 -4.03
CA PHE A 298 16.45 14.12 -5.10
C PHE A 298 15.22 13.28 -5.27
N SER A 299 14.70 13.31 -6.48
CA SER A 299 13.54 12.56 -6.92
C SER A 299 13.78 12.13 -8.35
N ASP A 300 13.26 10.96 -8.72
CA ASP A 300 13.31 10.46 -10.09
C ASP A 300 14.73 10.41 -10.69
N TYR A 301 15.71 10.06 -9.87
CA TYR A 301 17.14 10.02 -10.22
C TYR A 301 17.75 11.39 -10.59
N LYS A 302 17.09 12.49 -10.24
CA LYS A 302 17.56 13.86 -10.51
C LYS A 302 17.72 14.67 -9.22
N LEU A 303 18.82 15.42 -9.16
CA LEU A 303 19.05 16.41 -8.13
C LEU A 303 18.37 17.71 -8.53
N HIS A 304 17.62 18.32 -7.62
CA HIS A 304 16.91 19.56 -7.92
C HIS A 304 16.74 20.45 -6.69
N SER A 305 16.56 21.74 -6.92
CA SER A 305 16.19 22.72 -5.90
C SER A 305 14.87 23.39 -6.24
N HIS A 306 14.14 23.80 -5.21
CA HIS A 306 12.89 24.55 -5.32
C HIS A 306 12.59 25.29 -4.01
N TYR A 307 11.52 26.06 -4.00
CA TYR A 307 11.05 26.80 -2.83
C TYR A 307 9.54 26.84 -2.73
N TRP A 308 9.03 27.20 -1.56
CA TRP A 308 7.62 27.54 -1.34
C TRP A 308 7.45 28.45 -0.11
N PHE A 309 6.39 29.23 -0.10
CA PHE A 309 6.06 30.09 1.05
C PHE A 309 5.42 29.29 2.19
N ALA A 310 5.75 29.65 3.43
CA ALA A 310 5.15 29.05 4.62
C ALA A 310 3.67 29.45 4.81
N ASP A 311 3.29 30.62 4.30
CA ASP A 311 1.92 31.13 4.34
C ASP A 311 1.44 31.39 2.90
N THR A 312 0.28 30.83 2.57
CA THR A 312 -0.34 30.93 1.24
C THR A 312 -0.58 32.36 0.77
N LYS A 313 -0.75 33.33 1.69
CA LYS A 313 -0.96 34.74 1.30
C LYS A 313 0.22 35.35 0.53
N PHE A 314 1.42 34.76 0.65
CA PHE A 314 2.62 35.21 -0.05
C PHE A 314 2.89 34.44 -1.36
N GLN A 315 2.10 33.42 -1.71
CA GLN A 315 2.23 32.69 -2.98
C GLN A 315 2.24 33.58 -4.23
N PRO A 316 1.48 34.70 -4.31
CA PRO A 316 1.57 35.59 -5.47
C PRO A 316 2.98 36.16 -5.75
N LEU A 317 3.88 36.15 -4.75
CA LEU A 317 5.27 36.58 -4.91
C LEU A 317 6.15 35.58 -5.70
N GLU A 318 5.69 34.34 -5.93
CA GLU A 318 6.39 33.36 -6.77
C GLU A 318 6.64 33.88 -8.18
N ILE A 319 5.71 34.68 -8.74
CA ILE A 319 5.87 35.29 -10.06
C ILE A 319 7.10 36.20 -10.09
N LYS A 320 7.30 37.03 -9.05
CA LYS A 320 8.43 37.95 -8.95
C LYS A 320 9.76 37.22 -8.79
N LEU A 321 9.76 36.15 -7.99
CA LEU A 321 10.93 35.28 -7.85
C LEU A 321 11.32 34.62 -9.17
N LYS A 322 10.34 34.15 -9.95
CA LYS A 322 10.58 33.60 -11.30
C LYS A 322 11.13 34.65 -12.27
N GLU A 323 10.61 35.88 -12.24
CA GLU A 323 11.09 37.00 -13.08
C GLU A 323 12.57 37.34 -12.84
N ILE A 324 13.08 37.16 -11.61
CA ILE A 324 14.51 37.34 -11.28
C ILE A 324 15.34 36.05 -11.42
N GLY A 325 14.75 35.00 -12.00
CA GLY A 325 15.40 33.73 -12.29
C GLY A 325 15.58 32.82 -11.08
N VAL A 326 14.66 32.88 -10.10
CA VAL A 326 14.55 31.92 -9.01
C VAL A 326 13.33 31.03 -9.26
N ASP A 327 13.57 29.81 -9.72
CA ASP A 327 12.56 28.79 -9.97
C ASP A 327 13.12 27.38 -9.67
N TYR A 328 12.32 26.35 -9.88
CA TYR A 328 12.75 24.96 -9.91
C TYR A 328 13.98 24.80 -10.80
N THR A 329 15.03 24.20 -10.26
CA THR A 329 16.31 24.00 -10.95
C THR A 329 16.72 22.55 -10.83
N GLU A 330 16.87 21.85 -11.97
CA GLU A 330 17.52 20.53 -12.01
C GLU A 330 19.03 20.71 -12.18
N TYR A 331 19.79 19.84 -11.54
CA TYR A 331 21.25 19.79 -11.63
C TYR A 331 21.67 18.49 -12.30
N GLU A 332 22.65 18.58 -13.18
CA GLU A 332 23.22 17.41 -13.82
C GLU A 332 24.16 16.71 -12.84
N TYR A 333 24.24 15.38 -12.90
CA TYR A 333 25.13 14.63 -12.00
C TYR A 333 26.62 15.07 -12.13
N LYS A 334 27.01 15.54 -13.32
CA LYS A 334 28.36 16.02 -13.65
C LYS A 334 28.70 17.39 -13.05
N ASP A 335 27.70 18.17 -12.62
CA ASP A 335 27.94 19.49 -12.02
C ASP A 335 28.68 19.31 -10.69
N THR A 336 29.69 20.13 -10.42
CA THR A 336 30.46 19.97 -9.18
C THR A 336 29.66 20.42 -7.95
N ASP A 337 29.98 19.87 -6.80
CA ASP A 337 29.27 20.16 -5.55
C ASP A 337 29.37 21.66 -5.20
N GLU A 338 30.51 22.29 -5.51
CA GLU A 338 30.76 23.72 -5.34
C GLU A 338 29.98 24.58 -6.34
N GLN A 339 29.84 24.13 -7.60
CA GLN A 339 29.03 24.84 -8.60
C GLN A 339 27.56 24.87 -8.18
N ILE A 340 27.04 23.72 -7.73
CA ILE A 340 25.66 23.62 -7.24
C ILE A 340 25.47 24.49 -6.00
N ALA A 341 26.39 24.41 -5.04
CA ALA A 341 26.34 25.23 -3.83
C ALA A 341 26.37 26.74 -4.15
N TYR A 342 27.21 27.16 -5.10
CA TYR A 342 27.25 28.55 -5.58
C TYR A 342 25.91 29.00 -6.19
N ILE A 343 25.33 28.20 -7.08
CA ILE A 343 24.02 28.49 -7.70
C ILE A 343 22.94 28.61 -6.61
N VAL A 344 22.93 27.68 -5.66
CA VAL A 344 22.01 27.69 -4.51
C VAL A 344 22.18 28.96 -3.68
N THR A 345 23.41 29.33 -3.33
CA THR A 345 23.70 30.56 -2.59
C THR A 345 23.18 31.79 -3.34
N GLU A 346 23.44 31.90 -4.65
CA GLU A 346 22.96 33.02 -5.46
C GLU A 346 21.43 33.06 -5.58
N GLN A 347 20.76 31.91 -5.69
CA GLN A 347 19.30 31.83 -5.64
C GLN A 347 18.75 32.31 -4.30
N MET A 348 19.34 31.85 -3.19
CA MET A 348 18.93 32.28 -1.84
C MET A 348 19.18 33.79 -1.63
N LYS A 349 20.26 34.36 -2.17
CA LYS A 349 20.51 35.82 -2.14
C LYS A 349 19.43 36.60 -2.90
N LYS A 350 19.08 36.16 -4.11
CA LYS A 350 17.98 36.74 -4.89
C LYS A 350 16.65 36.67 -4.15
N ILE A 351 16.38 35.55 -3.47
CA ILE A 351 15.21 35.41 -2.60
C ILE A 351 15.25 36.46 -1.50
N ILE A 352 16.33 36.57 -0.73
CA ILE A 352 16.47 37.54 0.36
C ILE A 352 16.20 38.96 -0.14
N TYR A 353 16.78 39.34 -1.28
CA TYR A 353 16.58 40.64 -1.90
C TYR A 353 15.12 40.91 -2.30
N GLU A 354 14.45 39.93 -2.90
CA GLU A 354 13.05 40.10 -3.27
C GLU A 354 12.13 40.12 -2.05
N LEU A 355 12.38 39.28 -1.04
CA LEU A 355 11.62 39.31 0.21
C LEU A 355 11.74 40.66 0.93
N ASP A 356 12.92 41.29 0.92
CA ASP A 356 13.09 42.64 1.48
C ASP A 356 12.25 43.70 0.76
N LYS A 357 12.04 43.61 -0.56
CA LYS A 357 11.18 44.56 -1.28
C LYS A 357 9.69 44.42 -0.95
N GLN A 358 9.27 43.26 -0.50
CA GLN A 358 7.86 42.90 -0.34
C GLN A 358 7.40 42.86 1.12
N SER A 359 8.34 42.69 2.05
CA SER A 359 8.19 42.77 3.50
C SER A 359 8.26 44.22 3.95
#